data_AF-A0A936BW01-F1
#
_entry.id   AF-A0A936BW01-F1
#
_cell.length_a   1.000
_cell.length_b   1.000
_cell.length_c   1.000
_cell.angle_alpha   90.00
_cell.angle_beta   90.00
_cell.angle_gamma   90.00
#
_symmetry.space_group_name_H-M   'P 1'
#
loop_
_entity.id
_entity.type
_entity.pdbx_description
1 polymer ?
#
loop_
_entity_poly.entity_id
_entity_poly.type
_entity_poly.pdbx_seq_one_letter_code
_entity_poly.pdbx_strand_id
1 'polypeptide(L)' 'MLAFATSIEGLDVTHTALVHRAPDGETRVLHAPLSGGTVEIAARALPDYVSAIRRATGILVARPLV' A
#
# COMPACT_ATOMS: atom_id res chain seq x y z
N MET A 1 -1.71 3.24 -8.64
CA MET A 1 -2.41 2.30 -7.74
C MET A 1 -1.43 1.23 -7.31
N LEU A 2 -1.49 0.87 -6.04
CA LEU A 2 -0.73 -0.21 -5.42
C LEU A 2 -1.70 -1.33 -5.02
N ALA A 3 -1.30 -2.57 -5.26
CA ALA A 3 -1.95 -3.75 -4.70
C ALA A 3 -0.92 -4.58 -3.94
N PHE A 4 -1.23 -4.95 -2.70
CA PHE A 4 -0.32 -5.69 -1.83
C PHE A 4 -0.51 -7.19 -2.04
N ALA A 5 0.43 -7.78 -2.81
CA ALA A 5 0.44 -9.20 -3.11
C ALA A 5 0.68 -10.01 -1.83
N THR A 6 0.11 -11.21 -1.73
CA THR A 6 0.15 -11.97 -0.48
C THR A 6 0.58 -13.43 -0.64
N SER A 7 1.06 -14.01 0.46
CA SER A 7 1.36 -15.44 0.60
C SER A 7 0.17 -16.25 1.14
N ILE A 8 -1.04 -15.68 1.16
CA ILE A 8 -2.26 -16.40 1.60
C ILE A 8 -2.71 -17.31 0.47
N GLU A 9 -2.80 -18.61 0.73
CA GLU A 9 -3.25 -19.59 -0.26
C GLU A 9 -4.66 -19.26 -0.77
N GLY A 10 -4.82 -19.25 -2.10
CA GLY A 10 -6.08 -18.92 -2.77
C GLY A 10 -6.42 -17.43 -2.84
N LEU A 11 -5.50 -16.53 -2.44
CA LEU A 11 -5.71 -15.08 -2.50
C LEU A 11 -4.50 -14.35 -3.09
N ASP A 12 -4.72 -13.53 -4.12
CA ASP A 12 -3.64 -12.81 -4.79
C ASP A 12 -3.28 -11.49 -4.08
N VAL A 13 -4.28 -10.74 -3.61
CA VAL A 13 -4.14 -9.37 -3.08
C VAL A 13 -4.98 -9.20 -1.82
N THR A 14 -4.39 -8.63 -0.76
CA THR A 14 -5.10 -8.40 0.52
C THR A 14 -5.58 -6.97 0.71
N HIS A 15 -4.94 -6.01 0.05
CA HIS A 15 -5.24 -4.60 0.24
C HIS A 15 -4.82 -3.78 -0.99
N THR A 16 -5.36 -2.58 -1.11
CA THR A 16 -5.05 -1.64 -2.18
C THR A 16 -4.83 -0.24 -1.64
N ALA A 17 -3.98 0.53 -2.32
CA ALA A 17 -3.70 1.90 -1.95
C ALA A 17 -3.31 2.76 -3.17
N LEU A 18 -3.12 4.06 -2.92
CA LEU A 18 -2.50 4.98 -3.86
C LEU A 18 -1.11 5.38 -3.37
N VAL A 19 -0.22 5.62 -4.32
CA VAL A 19 1.09 6.22 -4.03
C VAL A 19 0.86 7.70 -3.77
N HIS A 20 1.40 8.21 -2.66
CA HIS A 20 1.43 9.63 -2.36
C HIS A 20 2.89 10.08 -2.23
N ARG A 21 3.31 11.08 -3.01
CA ARG A 21 4.61 11.72 -2.84
C ARG A 21 4.43 12.97 -1.97
N ALA A 22 5.00 12.94 -0.78
CA ALA A 22 4.94 14.05 0.17
C ALA A 22 5.79 15.25 -0.32
N PRO A 23 5.58 16.47 0.24
CA PRO A 23 6.31 17.67 -0.16
C PRO A 23 7.83 17.57 0.04
N ASP A 24 8.28 16.75 0.98
CA ASP A 24 9.69 16.42 1.25
C ASP A 24 10.30 15.46 0.21
N GLY A 25 9.51 14.99 -0.75
CA GLY A 25 9.90 14.03 -1.77
C GLY A 25 9.74 12.57 -1.37
N GLU A 26 9.40 12.26 -0.12
CA GLU A 26 9.22 10.90 0.37
C GLU A 26 7.97 10.24 -0.23
N THR A 27 8.07 8.97 -0.56
CA THR A 27 6.93 8.20 -1.08
C THR A 27 6.25 7.45 0.05
N ARG A 28 4.96 7.75 0.28
CA ARG A 28 4.09 7.16 1.30
C ARG A 28 2.82 6.58 0.66
N VAL A 29 1.96 6.00 1.50
CA VAL A 29 0.76 5.26 1.08
C VAL A 29 -0.50 6.00 1.50
N LEU A 30 -1.36 6.37 0.54
CA LEU A 30 -2.71 6.87 0.78
C LEU A 30 -3.70 5.68 0.72
N HIS A 31 -4.35 5.36 1.83
CA HIS A 31 -5.19 4.15 1.92
C HIS A 31 -6.33 4.29 2.95
N ALA A 32 -7.27 3.34 2.92
CA ALA A 32 -8.27 3.17 3.95
C ALA A 32 -7.79 2.09 4.95
N PRO A 33 -7.49 2.43 6.22
CA PRO A 33 -6.83 1.52 7.15
C PRO A 33 -7.74 0.37 7.60
N LEU A 34 -7.19 -0.84 7.72
CA LEU A 34 -7.93 -2.04 8.15
C LEU A 34 -8.31 -2.02 9.63
N SER A 35 -7.61 -1.23 10.45
CA SER A 35 -7.89 -1.06 11.89
C SER A 35 -9.19 -0.28 12.19
N GLY A 36 -9.93 0.10 11.14
CA GLY A 36 -10.99 1.10 11.23
C GLY A 36 -10.43 2.52 11.16
N GLY A 37 -11.26 3.46 10.71
CA GLY A 37 -10.89 4.87 10.55
C GLY A 37 -11.34 5.48 9.22
N THR A 38 -10.79 6.64 8.92
CA THR A 38 -10.96 7.35 7.65
C THR A 38 -9.76 7.12 6.75
N VAL A 39 -9.90 7.45 5.45
CA VAL A 39 -8.78 7.47 4.53
C VAL A 39 -7.64 8.34 5.08
N GLU A 40 -6.41 7.82 5.04
CA GLU A 40 -5.23 8.47 5.61
C GLU A 40 -3.98 8.27 4.76
N ILE A 41 -2.98 9.14 4.98
CA ILE A 41 -1.62 8.96 4.48
C ILE A 41 -0.81 8.29 5.60
N ALA A 42 -0.22 7.14 5.31
CA ALA A 42 0.60 6.43 6.28
C ALA A 42 1.82 7.28 6.71
N ALA A 43 2.14 7.27 8.01
CA ALA A 43 3.28 8.00 8.56
C ALA A 43 4.65 7.45 8.12
N ARG A 44 4.68 6.19 7.68
CA ARG A 44 5.88 5.46 7.26
C ARG A 44 6.09 5.53 5.75
N ALA A 45 7.35 5.48 5.32
CA ALA A 45 7.72 5.36 3.92
C ALA A 45 7.13 4.09 3.29
N LEU A 46 6.93 4.08 1.96
CA LEU A 46 6.38 2.94 1.23
C LEU A 46 7.14 1.61 1.50
N PRO A 47 8.50 1.56 1.49
CA PRO A 47 9.22 0.32 1.80
C PRO A 47 8.92 -0.20 3.21
N ASP A 48 8.92 0.68 4.21
CA ASP A 48 8.61 0.35 5.61
C ASP A 48 7.14 -0.04 5.80
N TYR A 49 6.25 0.55 4.99
CA TYR A 49 4.85 0.17 4.97
C TYR A 49 4.67 -1.27 4.51
N VAL A 50 5.27 -1.62 3.38
CA VAL A 50 5.15 -2.96 2.77
C VAL A 50 5.80 -4.02 3.66
N SER A 51 7.01 -3.77 4.16
CA SER A 51 7.78 -4.73 4.96
C SER A 51 7.12 -5.09 6.29
N ALA A 52 6.34 -4.18 6.86
CA ALA A 52 5.61 -4.42 8.09
C ALA A 52 4.35 -5.29 7.90
N ILE A 53 3.91 -5.55 6.66
CA ILE A 53 2.75 -6.42 6.39
C ILE A 53 3.24 -7.87 6.39
N ARG A 54 2.99 -8.59 7.48
CA ARG A 54 3.49 -9.96 7.72
C ARG A 54 3.34 -10.94 6.55
N ARG A 55 2.22 -10.89 5.82
CA ARG A 55 1.92 -11.80 4.71
C ARG A 55 2.08 -11.15 3.33
N ALA A 56 2.68 -9.96 3.24
CA ALA A 56 2.95 -9.34 1.96
C ALA A 56 4.18 -9.98 1.31
N THR A 57 4.05 -10.32 0.03
CA THR A 57 5.16 -10.84 -0.79
C THR A 57 5.73 -9.79 -1.73
N GLY A 58 5.06 -8.63 -1.84
CA GLY A 58 5.49 -7.51 -2.66
C GLY A 58 4.31 -6.59 -2.99
N ILE A 59 4.51 -5.77 -4.03
CA ILE A 59 3.48 -4.88 -4.56
C ILE A 59 3.36 -5.03 -6.07
N LEU A 60 2.12 -4.99 -6.54
CA LEU A 60 1.78 -4.77 -7.94
C LEU A 60 1.56 -3.27 -8.14
N VAL A 61 2.04 -2.74 -9.27
CA VAL A 61 1.94 -1.31 -9.59
C VAL A 61 1.13 -1.14 -10.88
N ALA A 62 0.02 -0.41 -10.79
CA ALA A 62 -0.80 -0.05 -11.93
C ALA A 62 -0.89 1.48 -12.06
N ARG A 63 -0.81 1.97 -13.30
CA ARG A 63 -0.95 3.38 -13.65
C ARG A 63 -2.22 3.55 -14.48
N PRO A 64 -3.07 4.55 -14.20
CA PRO A 64 -4.14 4.92 -15.12
C PRO A 64 -3.58 5.23 -16.51
N LEU A 65 -4.30 4.84 -17.56
CA LEU A 65 -3.91 5.04 -18.97
C LEU A 65 -4.52 6.32 -19.57
N VAL A 66 -5.17 7.15 -18.74
CA VAL A 66 -5.79 8.42 -19.14
C VAL A 66 -4.81 9.57 -19.07
#